data_AF-A0A067NC94-F1
#
_entry.id   AF-A0A067NC94-F1
#
_cell.length_a   1.000
_cell.length_b   1.000
_cell.length_c   1.000
_cell.angle_alpha   90.00
_cell.angle_beta   90.00
_cell.angle_gamma   90.00
#
_symmetry.space_group_name_H-M   'P 1'
#
loop_
_entity.id
_entity.type
_entity.pdbx_description
1 polymer ?
#
loop_
_entity_poly.entity_id
_entity_poly.type
_entity_poly.pdbx_seq_one_letter_code
_entity_poly.pdbx_strand_id
1 'polypeptide(L)'
;MTQSWQPGTWYNLGSEVEYQGAKYRIIQAHRSQDDWTPPNVPALWGRMQDQGYSGFQSQGYQGDTQSAPQRQRPTWVGVTGKDIPNNAIEGGRDRDGSPLYIARAFYEGGVHPGKCGRGLRKGAVIGYGNKEIELDQYEVLVGDQNSVRWNKESGEINFQALSGQPVEGGREANGKVLYIAQANYNNTTHPGKTNS
;
A
#
# COMPACT_ATOMS: atom_id res chain seq x y z
N MET A 1 8.43 -27.19 -2.03
CA MET A 1 7.27 -27.51 -2.87
C MET A 1 6.27 -26.39 -2.65
N THR A 2 5.91 -25.64 -3.69
CA THR A 2 4.93 -24.54 -3.59
C THR A 2 3.53 -25.17 -3.64
N GLN A 3 2.67 -24.89 -2.67
CA GLN A 3 1.33 -25.46 -2.58
C GLN A 3 0.38 -24.73 -3.56
N SER A 4 -0.54 -25.41 -4.23
CA SER A 4 -1.57 -24.70 -5.01
C SER A 4 -2.47 -23.87 -4.09
N TRP A 5 -2.84 -22.65 -4.52
CA TRP A 5 -3.76 -21.81 -3.77
C TRP A 5 -5.11 -22.51 -3.59
N GLN A 6 -5.70 -22.39 -2.41
CA GLN A 6 -6.99 -22.97 -2.03
C GLN A 6 -7.82 -21.91 -1.32
N PRO A 7 -9.13 -21.80 -1.62
CA PRO A 7 -10.02 -20.94 -0.84
C PRO A 7 -10.26 -21.51 0.57
N GLY A 8 -10.70 -20.66 1.49
CA GLY A 8 -10.99 -21.04 2.89
C GLY A 8 -9.77 -21.46 3.72
N THR A 9 -8.57 -21.32 3.17
CA THR A 9 -7.30 -21.79 3.76
C THR A 9 -6.60 -20.65 4.48
N TRP A 10 -6.12 -20.92 5.70
CA TRP A 10 -5.30 -19.96 6.42
C TRP A 10 -3.87 -19.96 5.91
N TYR A 11 -3.37 -18.79 5.55
CA TYR A 11 -2.00 -18.60 5.09
C TYR A 11 -1.27 -17.61 6.02
N ASN A 12 -0.11 -18.04 6.52
CA ASN A 12 0.77 -17.23 7.38
C ASN A 12 1.72 -16.37 6.54
N LEU A 13 2.19 -15.24 7.07
CA LEU A 13 3.22 -14.40 6.42
C LEU A 13 4.37 -15.25 5.86
N GLY A 14 4.74 -15.00 4.59
CA GLY A 14 5.79 -15.75 3.90
C GLY A 14 5.35 -17.07 3.24
N SER A 15 4.11 -17.52 3.43
CA SER A 15 3.56 -18.65 2.66
C SER A 15 3.60 -18.37 1.15
N GLU A 16 3.93 -19.40 0.38
CA GLU A 16 4.00 -19.33 -1.08
C GLU A 16 2.97 -20.26 -1.69
N VAL A 17 2.21 -19.76 -2.65
CA VAL A 17 1.19 -20.50 -3.36
C VAL A 17 1.36 -20.39 -4.86
N GLU A 18 0.86 -21.39 -5.58
CA GLU A 18 0.75 -21.36 -7.03
C GLU A 18 -0.72 -21.19 -7.43
N TYR A 19 -1.00 -20.22 -8.31
CA TYR A 19 -2.33 -19.97 -8.85
C TYR A 19 -2.22 -19.62 -10.34
N GLN A 20 -2.96 -20.35 -11.18
CA GLN A 20 -2.95 -20.18 -12.65
C GLN A 20 -1.54 -20.18 -13.27
N GLY A 21 -0.63 -21.01 -12.75
CA GLY A 21 0.75 -21.16 -13.25
C GLY A 21 1.70 -20.03 -12.81
N ALA A 22 1.25 -19.08 -11.98
CA ALA A 22 2.09 -18.06 -11.37
C ALA A 22 2.27 -18.33 -9.88
N LYS A 23 3.47 -18.05 -9.37
CA LYS A 23 3.78 -18.15 -7.94
C LYS A 23 3.54 -16.82 -7.25
N TYR A 24 2.92 -16.90 -6.08
CA TYR A 24 2.60 -15.76 -5.24
C TYR A 24 3.08 -16.03 -3.82
N ARG A 25 3.59 -14.99 -3.17
CA ARG A 25 3.89 -14.99 -1.75
C ARG A 25 2.85 -14.15 -1.04
N ILE A 26 2.35 -14.62 0.08
CA ILE A 26 1.45 -13.83 0.91
C ILE A 26 2.16 -12.63 1.53
N ILE A 27 1.51 -11.48 1.48
CA ILE A 27 1.99 -10.21 2.03
C ILE A 27 1.35 -9.92 3.39
N GLN A 28 0.10 -10.33 3.59
CA GLN A 28 -0.66 -10.15 4.82
C GLN A 28 -1.30 -11.48 5.21
N ALA A 29 -1.09 -11.95 6.44
CA ALA A 29 -1.66 -13.22 6.88
C ALA A 29 -3.19 -13.13 6.91
N HIS A 30 -3.86 -14.08 6.27
CA HIS A 30 -5.32 -14.08 6.17
C HIS A 30 -5.85 -15.49 5.88
N ARG A 31 -7.17 -15.64 6.04
CA ARG A 31 -7.91 -16.78 5.48
C ARG A 31 -8.35 -16.43 4.07
N SER A 32 -7.92 -17.21 3.08
CA SER A 32 -8.33 -17.01 1.68
C SER A 32 -9.85 -17.16 1.51
N GLN A 33 -10.41 -16.46 0.54
CA GLN A 33 -11.81 -16.57 0.11
C GLN A 33 -11.87 -16.78 -1.40
N ASP A 34 -12.99 -17.28 -1.91
CA ASP A 34 -13.15 -17.64 -3.34
C ASP A 34 -12.90 -16.46 -4.28
N ASP A 35 -13.23 -15.24 -3.84
CA ASP A 35 -13.05 -13.98 -4.56
C ASP A 35 -11.67 -13.35 -4.33
N TRP A 36 -10.90 -13.83 -3.35
CA TRP A 36 -9.56 -13.33 -2.99
C TRP A 36 -8.45 -14.15 -3.64
N THR A 37 -8.55 -14.36 -4.95
CA THR A 37 -7.51 -15.03 -5.70
C THR A 37 -6.25 -14.15 -5.77
N PRO A 38 -5.04 -14.73 -5.79
CA PRO A 38 -3.80 -13.97 -5.77
C PRO A 38 -3.68 -12.80 -6.76
N PRO A 39 -4.17 -12.87 -8.01
CA PRO A 39 -4.15 -11.70 -8.92
C PRO A 39 -5.18 -10.62 -8.58
N ASN A 40 -6.29 -10.95 -7.92
CA ASN A 40 -7.38 -10.00 -7.65
C ASN A 40 -7.15 -9.17 -6.38
N VAL A 41 -6.34 -9.67 -5.45
CA VAL A 41 -6.04 -9.03 -4.16
C VAL A 41 -4.53 -8.87 -3.96
N PRO A 42 -3.86 -7.99 -4.74
CA PRO A 42 -2.40 -7.83 -4.70
C PRO A 42 -1.85 -7.27 -3.37
N ALA A 43 -2.71 -6.82 -2.46
CA ALA A 43 -2.33 -6.47 -1.08
C ALA A 43 -2.20 -7.69 -0.16
N LEU A 44 -2.85 -8.80 -0.53
CA LEU A 44 -2.77 -10.08 0.17
C LEU A 44 -1.70 -10.98 -0.44
N TRP A 45 -1.45 -10.89 -1.75
CA TRP A 45 -0.53 -11.74 -2.48
C TRP A 45 0.40 -10.96 -3.43
N GLY A 46 1.70 -11.13 -3.27
CA GLY A 46 2.74 -10.57 -4.12
C GLY A 46 3.22 -11.59 -5.14
N ARG A 47 3.14 -11.28 -6.43
CA ARG A 47 3.60 -12.19 -7.49
C ARG A 47 5.13 -12.28 -7.49
N MET A 48 5.67 -13.49 -7.43
CA MET A 48 7.11 -13.72 -7.28
C MET A 48 7.93 -13.60 -8.59
N GLN A 49 7.27 -13.50 -9.75
CA GLN A 49 7.93 -13.35 -11.04
C GLN A 49 8.02 -11.90 -11.54
N ASP A 50 7.30 -10.97 -10.91
CA ASP A 50 7.40 -9.55 -11.25
C ASP A 50 8.59 -8.94 -10.47
N GLN A 51 9.58 -8.43 -11.21
CA GLN A 51 10.84 -7.83 -10.73
C GLN A 51 10.69 -6.57 -9.83
N GLY A 52 9.51 -6.32 -9.26
CA GLY A 52 9.22 -5.20 -8.36
C GLY A 52 8.92 -5.57 -6.91
N TYR A 53 8.80 -6.86 -6.59
CA TYR A 53 8.60 -7.36 -5.23
C TYR A 53 9.94 -7.82 -4.64
N SER A 54 10.78 -6.88 -4.19
CA SER A 54 11.98 -7.21 -3.42
C SER A 54 11.53 -7.77 -2.07
N GLY A 55 11.49 -9.10 -1.97
CA GLY A 55 11.30 -9.78 -0.71
C GLY A 55 12.28 -9.29 0.34
N PHE A 56 11.91 -9.41 1.61
CA PHE A 56 12.78 -9.19 2.75
C PHE A 56 14.08 -9.99 2.60
N GLN A 57 15.10 -9.37 2.03
CA GLN A 57 16.49 -9.72 2.29
C GLN A 57 17.02 -8.67 3.25
N SER A 58 17.11 -9.06 4.52
CA SER A 58 18.09 -8.50 5.42
C SER A 58 19.46 -8.82 4.84
N GLN A 59 20.05 -7.87 4.12
CA GLN A 59 21.45 -7.92 3.77
C GLN A 59 21.99 -6.50 3.81
N GLY A 60 22.99 -6.29 4.68
CA GLY A 60 23.47 -4.99 5.10
C GLY A 60 23.78 -4.06 3.93
N TYR A 61 23.37 -2.79 4.08
CA TYR A 61 23.84 -1.71 3.22
C TYR A 61 25.35 -1.51 3.46
N GLN A 62 26.16 -2.14 2.60
CA GLN A 62 27.54 -1.73 2.34
C GLN A 62 27.60 -1.10 0.94
N GLY A 63 28.36 -0.02 0.84
CA GLY A 63 28.27 0.99 -0.23
C GLY A 63 28.76 0.60 -1.61
N ASP A 64 28.73 1.63 -2.46
CA ASP A 64 29.28 1.77 -3.82
C ASP A 64 28.45 1.12 -4.96
N THR A 65 28.16 1.72 -6.11
CA THR A 65 28.78 2.83 -6.87
C THR A 65 27.74 3.52 -7.79
N GLN A 66 28.11 4.72 -8.24
CA GLN A 66 27.36 5.67 -9.07
C GLN A 66 26.70 5.08 -10.32
N SER A 67 25.38 5.25 -10.41
CA SER A 67 24.65 5.46 -11.67
C SER A 67 23.52 6.44 -11.39
N ALA A 68 23.24 7.36 -12.33
CA ALA A 68 22.30 8.48 -12.14
C ALA A 68 20.97 8.01 -11.52
N PRO A 69 20.34 8.77 -10.61
CA PRO A 69 19.13 8.31 -9.92
C PRO A 69 18.01 8.09 -10.93
N GLN A 70 17.79 6.83 -11.31
CA GLN A 70 16.54 6.46 -11.95
C GLN A 70 15.44 6.82 -10.95
N ARG A 71 14.56 7.77 -11.30
CA ARG A 71 13.40 8.13 -10.49
C ARG A 71 12.62 6.86 -10.22
N GLN A 72 12.75 6.30 -9.01
CA GLN A 72 12.10 5.06 -8.67
C GLN A 72 10.59 5.32 -8.68
N ARG A 73 9.88 4.62 -9.58
CA ARG A 73 8.43 4.67 -9.63
C ARG A 73 7.88 4.20 -8.27
N PRO A 74 6.79 4.81 -7.78
CA PRO A 74 6.21 4.41 -6.51
C PRO A 74 5.87 2.91 -6.50
N THR A 75 6.25 2.21 -5.44
CA THR A 75 5.92 0.80 -5.22
C THR A 75 5.42 0.59 -3.79
N TRP A 76 4.70 -0.50 -3.56
CA TRP A 76 4.14 -0.84 -2.25
C TRP A 76 5.03 -1.86 -1.56
N VAL A 77 5.41 -1.57 -0.31
CA VAL A 77 6.24 -2.45 0.52
C VAL A 77 5.48 -2.84 1.77
N GLY A 78 5.35 -4.14 2.03
CA GLY A 78 4.73 -4.67 3.26
C GLY A 78 5.55 -4.31 4.49
N VAL A 79 4.87 -3.88 5.55
CA VAL A 79 5.45 -3.46 6.83
C VAL A 79 4.64 -4.07 7.97
N THR A 80 5.31 -4.33 9.09
CA THR A 80 4.65 -4.68 10.35
C THR A 80 5.01 -3.68 11.45
N GLY A 81 4.05 -3.30 12.28
CA GLY A 81 4.22 -2.34 13.35
C GLY A 81 4.60 -0.96 12.82
N LYS A 82 5.70 -0.39 13.32
CA LYS A 82 6.09 1.01 13.12
C LYS A 82 7.38 1.17 12.32
N ASP A 83 7.85 0.11 11.67
CA ASP A 83 9.11 0.08 10.93
C ASP A 83 8.95 0.70 9.53
N ILE A 84 8.72 2.03 9.51
CA ILE A 84 8.51 2.77 8.27
C ILE A 84 9.82 2.84 7.45
N PRO A 85 9.83 2.42 6.17
CA PRO A 85 10.99 2.51 5.29
C PRO A 85 11.49 3.94 5.09
N ASN A 86 12.81 4.12 4.96
CA ASN A 86 13.43 5.45 4.81
C ASN A 86 13.02 6.19 3.53
N ASN A 87 12.60 5.46 2.49
CA ASN A 87 12.16 6.00 1.20
C ASN A 87 10.62 6.04 1.08
N ALA A 88 9.89 6.06 2.20
CA ALA A 88 8.45 6.22 2.22
C ALA A 88 8.04 7.61 1.69
N ILE A 89 7.01 7.62 0.84
CA ILE A 89 6.45 8.86 0.27
C ILE A 89 5.63 9.57 1.34
N GLU A 90 6.02 10.81 1.65
CA GLU A 90 5.32 11.66 2.61
C GLU A 90 3.96 12.06 2.02
N GLY A 91 2.91 11.68 2.74
CA GLY A 91 1.53 11.99 2.38
C GLY A 91 0.96 13.19 3.13
N GLY A 92 1.64 13.63 4.18
CA GLY A 92 1.26 14.77 5.00
C GLY A 92 2.01 14.80 6.33
N ARG A 93 1.50 15.59 7.26
CA ARG A 93 2.10 15.78 8.59
C ARG A 93 1.01 15.89 9.65
N ASP A 94 1.29 15.32 10.81
CA ASP A 94 0.44 15.42 12.00
C ASP A 94 0.65 16.77 12.71
N ARG A 95 -0.13 17.06 13.75
CA ARG A 95 -0.16 18.33 14.48
C ARG A 95 1.18 18.72 15.10
N ASP A 96 1.96 17.73 15.50
CA ASP A 96 3.30 17.91 16.08
C ASP A 96 4.40 18.08 15.01
N GLY A 97 4.01 18.10 13.72
CA GLY A 97 4.93 18.17 12.58
C GLY A 97 5.55 16.84 12.17
N SER A 98 5.22 15.74 12.87
CA SER A 98 5.69 14.41 12.53
C SER A 98 5.14 13.98 11.16
N PRO A 99 5.95 13.29 10.32
CA PRO A 99 5.52 12.89 8.99
C PRO A 99 4.49 11.77 9.05
N LEU A 100 3.47 11.89 8.20
CA LEU A 100 2.53 10.83 7.86
C LEU A 100 2.81 10.36 6.44
N TYR A 101 2.88 9.05 6.26
CA TYR A 101 3.15 8.42 4.98
C TYR A 101 1.90 7.73 4.45
N ILE A 102 1.92 7.42 3.16
CA ILE A 102 0.80 6.76 2.49
C ILE A 102 0.84 5.27 2.84
N ALA A 103 -0.26 4.78 3.41
CA ALA A 103 -0.46 3.36 3.65
C ALA A 103 -1.62 2.81 2.83
N ARG A 104 -1.65 1.49 2.64
CA ARG A 104 -2.87 0.75 2.33
C ARG A 104 -2.91 -0.55 3.12
N ALA A 105 -4.10 -1.02 3.43
CA ALA A 105 -4.28 -2.29 4.11
C ALA A 105 -5.53 -3.00 3.60
N PHE A 106 -5.51 -4.33 3.70
CA PHE A 106 -6.68 -5.13 3.41
C PHE A 106 -7.65 -5.09 4.60
N TYR A 107 -8.93 -4.82 4.33
CA TYR A 107 -9.99 -4.82 5.34
C TYR A 107 -11.35 -5.07 4.68
N GLU A 108 -12.19 -5.93 5.26
CA GLU A 108 -13.57 -6.18 4.82
C GLU A 108 -13.74 -6.44 3.29
N GLY A 109 -12.86 -7.25 2.70
CA GLY A 109 -12.96 -7.60 1.27
C GLY A 109 -12.26 -6.61 0.33
N GLY A 110 -11.82 -5.46 0.82
CA GLY A 110 -11.18 -4.41 0.02
C GLY A 110 -9.75 -4.09 0.46
N VAL A 111 -9.05 -3.36 -0.40
CA VAL A 111 -7.77 -2.70 -0.10
C VAL A 111 -8.04 -1.23 0.06
N HIS A 112 -7.83 -0.71 1.26
CA HIS A 112 -8.16 0.68 1.59
C HIS A 112 -6.89 1.50 1.86
N PRO A 113 -6.71 2.62 1.15
CA PRO A 113 -5.62 3.54 1.45
C PRO A 113 -5.92 4.36 2.72
N GLY A 114 -4.85 4.81 3.36
CA GLY A 114 -4.87 5.58 4.60
C GLY A 114 -3.50 6.16 4.92
N LYS A 115 -3.22 6.31 6.22
CA LYS A 115 -2.00 6.91 6.76
C LYS A 115 -1.19 5.91 7.59
N CYS A 116 0.13 6.01 7.55
CA CYS A 116 1.01 5.35 8.52
C CYS A 116 2.03 6.33 9.09
N GLY A 117 2.57 5.99 10.26
CA GLY A 117 3.56 6.82 10.94
C GLY A 117 3.99 6.22 12.27
N ARG A 118 5.20 6.58 12.72
CA ARG A 118 5.78 6.08 13.97
C ARG A 118 5.00 6.54 15.22
N GLY A 119 4.29 7.67 15.12
CA GLY A 119 3.42 8.18 16.18
C GLY A 119 2.11 7.39 16.35
N LEU A 120 1.67 6.65 15.33
CA LEU A 120 0.40 5.92 15.37
C LEU A 120 0.52 4.68 16.27
N ARG A 121 -0.54 4.34 17.01
CA ARG A 121 -0.50 3.29 18.05
C ARG A 121 -0.12 1.92 17.48
N LYS A 122 -0.75 1.46 16.39
CA LYS A 122 -0.38 0.21 15.70
C LYS A 122 0.56 0.39 14.50
N GLY A 123 0.71 1.62 14.00
CA GLY A 123 1.57 1.95 12.85
C GLY A 123 0.81 2.49 11.65
N ALA A 124 -0.39 1.96 11.35
CA ALA A 124 -1.26 2.46 10.29
C ALA A 124 -2.72 2.65 10.73
N VAL A 125 -3.40 3.57 10.04
CA VAL A 125 -4.83 3.85 10.15
C VAL A 125 -5.43 3.94 8.74
N ILE A 126 -6.53 3.22 8.50
CA ILE A 126 -7.35 3.33 7.27
C ILE A 126 -8.76 3.81 7.62
N GLY A 127 -9.44 4.46 6.67
CA GLY A 127 -10.85 4.81 6.80
C GLY A 127 -11.76 3.73 6.19
N TYR A 128 -12.71 3.20 6.98
CA TYR A 128 -13.72 2.26 6.52
C TYR A 128 -15.05 2.46 7.28
N GLY A 129 -16.18 2.52 6.56
CA GLY A 129 -17.51 2.63 7.18
C GLY A 129 -17.68 3.80 8.15
N ASN A 130 -17.12 4.97 7.83
CA ASN A 130 -17.05 6.17 8.69
C ASN A 130 -16.27 5.98 10.00
N LYS A 131 -15.38 4.98 10.06
CA LYS A 131 -14.50 4.70 11.20
C LYS A 131 -13.04 4.68 10.77
N GLU A 132 -12.16 5.04 11.71
CA GLU A 132 -10.73 4.80 11.59
C GLU A 132 -10.41 3.40 12.14
N ILE A 133 -9.75 2.58 11.33
CA ILE A 133 -9.32 1.23 11.67
C ILE A 133 -7.81 1.23 11.81
N GLU A 134 -7.31 0.83 12.98
CA GLU A 134 -5.87 0.74 13.23
C GLU A 134 -5.33 -0.67 12.93
N LEU A 135 -4.27 -0.74 12.13
CA LEU A 135 -3.62 -1.98 11.72
C LEU A 135 -2.12 -1.93 11.98
N ASP A 136 -1.58 -3.08 12.33
CA ASP A 136 -0.14 -3.34 12.49
C ASP A 136 0.45 -4.06 11.28
N GLN A 137 -0.34 -4.61 10.36
CA GLN A 137 0.11 -5.14 9.08
C GLN A 137 -0.50 -4.32 7.94
N TYR A 138 0.34 -3.75 7.08
CA TYR A 138 -0.05 -2.85 6.00
C TYR A 138 1.07 -2.75 4.97
N GLU A 139 0.82 -2.05 3.87
CA GLU A 139 1.84 -1.67 2.91
C GLU A 139 2.06 -0.16 2.93
N VAL A 140 3.31 0.27 2.73
CA VAL A 140 3.72 1.67 2.62
C VAL A 140 4.09 1.97 1.17
N LEU A 141 3.63 3.11 0.65
CA LEU A 141 4.08 3.57 -0.66
C LEU A 141 5.48 4.16 -0.53
N VAL A 142 6.44 3.58 -1.23
CA VAL A 142 7.86 3.99 -1.24
C VAL A 142 8.31 4.38 -2.64
N GLY A 143 9.31 5.24 -2.76
CA GLY A 143 9.89 5.65 -4.04
C GLY A 143 10.50 7.05 -4.01
N ASP A 144 10.75 7.63 -5.18
CA ASP A 144 11.18 9.02 -5.28
C ASP A 144 9.97 9.94 -5.09
N GLN A 145 9.98 10.78 -4.03
CA GLN A 145 8.92 11.77 -3.77
C GLN A 145 8.68 12.69 -4.98
N ASN A 146 9.72 13.00 -5.78
CA ASN A 146 9.61 13.86 -6.96
C ASN A 146 8.93 13.17 -8.15
N SER A 147 8.67 11.85 -8.06
CA SER A 147 7.91 11.10 -9.06
C SER A 147 6.39 11.27 -8.94
N VAL A 148 5.92 11.87 -7.84
CA VAL A 148 4.50 12.14 -7.56
C VAL A 148 4.27 13.61 -7.22
N ARG A 149 3.05 14.09 -7.43
CA ARG A 149 2.61 15.42 -6.97
C ARG A 149 1.15 15.40 -6.55
N TRP A 150 0.81 16.25 -5.59
CA TRP A 150 -0.58 16.53 -5.23
C TRP A 150 -1.17 17.52 -6.23
N ASN A 151 -2.23 17.11 -6.93
CA ASN A 151 -3.04 18.03 -7.74
C ASN A 151 -4.25 18.45 -6.90
N LYS A 152 -4.49 19.77 -6.80
CA LYS A 152 -5.62 20.31 -6.04
C LYS A 152 -6.88 20.23 -6.91
N GLU A 153 -7.78 19.33 -6.55
CA GLU A 153 -9.08 19.16 -7.20
C GLU A 153 -10.21 19.42 -6.20
N SER A 154 -11.38 19.85 -6.70
CA SER A 154 -12.59 20.04 -5.90
C SER A 154 -13.81 19.53 -6.67
N GLY A 155 -14.71 18.81 -6.00
CA GLY A 155 -15.86 18.15 -6.65
C GLY A 155 -15.54 16.71 -7.07
N GLU A 156 -16.33 16.15 -7.97
CA GLU A 156 -16.05 14.84 -8.59
C GLU A 156 -14.75 14.93 -9.40
N ILE A 157 -13.88 13.93 -9.26
CA ILE A 157 -12.59 13.92 -9.94
C ILE A 157 -12.79 13.71 -11.43
N ASN A 158 -12.45 14.72 -12.23
CA ASN A 158 -12.38 14.57 -13.67
C ASN A 158 -11.00 14.02 -14.07
N PHE A 159 -10.92 12.71 -14.27
CA PHE A 159 -9.68 12.03 -14.67
C PHE A 159 -9.09 12.52 -16.00
N GLN A 160 -9.90 13.11 -16.89
CA GLN A 160 -9.42 13.68 -18.15
C GLN A 160 -8.80 15.07 -17.96
N ALA A 161 -9.10 15.76 -16.85
CA ALA A 161 -8.52 17.06 -16.52
C ALA A 161 -7.18 16.93 -15.76
N LEU A 162 -6.83 15.73 -15.28
CA LEU A 162 -5.58 15.50 -14.57
C LEU A 162 -4.39 15.57 -15.53
N SER A 163 -3.39 16.37 -15.16
CA SER A 163 -2.11 16.49 -15.89
C SER A 163 -1.15 15.31 -15.64
N GLY A 164 -1.68 14.17 -15.16
CA GLY A 164 -0.93 12.96 -14.83
C GLY A 164 -1.85 11.79 -14.45
N GLN A 165 -1.28 10.58 -14.37
CA GLN A 165 -2.03 9.39 -13.96
C GLN A 165 -2.22 9.37 -12.44
N PRO A 166 -3.45 9.26 -11.91
CA PRO A 166 -3.68 9.15 -10.48
C PRO A 166 -3.09 7.85 -9.94
N VAL A 167 -2.60 7.88 -8.70
CA VAL A 167 -2.06 6.70 -8.03
C VAL A 167 -3.21 5.90 -7.42
N GLU A 168 -3.42 4.68 -7.93
CA GLU A 168 -4.36 3.71 -7.35
C GLU A 168 -3.85 3.29 -5.96
N GLY A 169 -4.65 3.57 -4.93
CA GLY A 169 -4.35 3.23 -3.54
C GLY A 169 -4.99 1.91 -3.10
N GLY A 170 -6.01 1.44 -3.83
CA GLY A 170 -6.65 0.16 -3.57
C GLY A 170 -7.99 0.03 -4.30
N ARG A 171 -8.81 -0.92 -3.87
CA ARG A 171 -10.14 -1.22 -4.43
C ARG A 171 -11.09 -1.59 -3.31
N GLU A 172 -12.33 -1.11 -3.36
CA GLU A 172 -13.42 -1.59 -2.50
C GLU A 172 -13.75 -3.06 -2.82
N ALA A 173 -14.48 -3.75 -1.94
CA ALA A 173 -14.84 -5.17 -2.13
C ALA A 173 -15.61 -5.45 -3.43
N ASN A 174 -16.36 -4.47 -3.94
CA ASN A 174 -17.05 -4.56 -5.22
C ASN A 174 -16.16 -4.28 -6.45
N GLY A 175 -14.85 -4.12 -6.25
CA GLY A 175 -13.87 -3.84 -7.30
C GLY A 175 -13.74 -2.36 -7.69
N LYS A 176 -14.52 -1.44 -7.09
CA LYS A 176 -14.42 0.00 -7.37
C LYS A 176 -13.04 0.51 -6.94
N VAL A 177 -12.35 1.18 -7.86
CA VAL A 177 -11.00 1.73 -7.61
C VAL A 177 -11.06 2.87 -6.59
N LEU A 178 -10.08 2.87 -5.68
CA LEU A 178 -9.81 3.92 -4.72
C LEU A 178 -8.48 4.59 -5.06
N TYR A 179 -8.50 5.91 -5.14
CA TYR A 179 -7.31 6.71 -5.39
C TYR A 179 -6.80 7.33 -4.10
N ILE A 180 -5.48 7.56 -4.06
CA ILE A 180 -4.85 8.26 -2.95
C ILE A 180 -5.30 9.73 -3.00
N ALA A 181 -5.86 10.19 -1.89
CA ALA A 181 -6.24 11.59 -1.71
C ALA A 181 -5.51 12.18 -0.50
N GLN A 182 -5.45 13.50 -0.45
CA GLN A 182 -4.95 14.24 0.70
C GLN A 182 -6.03 15.21 1.16
N ALA A 183 -6.30 15.23 2.46
CA ALA A 183 -7.24 16.16 3.07
C ALA A 183 -6.52 17.07 4.07
N ASN A 184 -6.80 18.37 3.98
CA ASN A 184 -6.37 19.35 4.97
C ASN A 184 -7.49 19.53 6.00
N TYR A 185 -7.19 19.27 7.27
CA TYR A 185 -8.12 19.47 8.39
C TYR A 185 -7.37 20.04 9.59
N ASN A 186 -7.87 21.13 10.19
CA ASN A 186 -7.28 21.78 11.36
C ASN A 186 -5.74 21.98 11.28
N ASN A 187 -5.25 22.51 10.14
CA ASN A 187 -3.83 22.74 9.85
C ASN A 187 -2.95 21.47 9.84
N THR A 188 -3.58 20.29 9.75
CA THR A 188 -2.89 19.02 9.53
C THR A 188 -3.28 18.46 8.17
N THR A 189 -2.38 17.66 7.60
CA THR A 189 -2.53 17.12 6.25
C THR A 189 -2.48 15.60 6.36
N HIS A 190 -3.57 14.95 5.95
CA HIS A 190 -3.72 13.49 6.11
C HIS A 190 -3.91 12.83 4.74
N PRO A 191 -3.11 11.79 4.42
CA PRO A 191 -3.42 10.93 3.29
C PRO A 191 -4.64 10.07 3.62
N GLY A 192 -5.45 9.82 2.60
CA GLY A 192 -6.70 9.07 2.69
C GLY A 192 -7.13 8.54 1.33
N LYS A 193 -8.44 8.35 1.17
CA LYS A 193 -9.02 7.74 -0.03
C LYS A 193 -10.09 8.63 -0.65
N THR A 194 -10.20 8.56 -1.97
CA THR A 194 -11.32 9.10 -2.74
C THR A 194 -11.77 8.08 -3.78
N ASN A 195 -12.99 8.21 -4.25
CA ASN A 195 -13.51 7.45 -5.37
C ASN A 195 -13.74 8.39 -6.57
N SER A 196 -13.85 7.78 -7.76
CA SER A 196 -14.39 8.45 -8.95
C SER A 196 -15.91 8.64 -8.82
#